data_AF-A0A8W8JQ51-F1
#
_entry.id   AF-A0A8W8JQ51-F1
#
_cell.length_a   1.000
_cell.length_b   1.000
_cell.length_c   1.000
_cell.angle_alpha   90.00
_cell.angle_beta   90.00
_cell.angle_gamma   90.00
#
_symmetry.space_group_name_H-M   'P 1'
#
loop_
_entity.id
_entity.type
_entity.pdbx_description
1 polymer ?
#
loop_
_entity_poly.entity_id
_entity_poly.type
_entity_poly.pdbx_seq_one_letter_code
_entity_poly.pdbx_strand_id
1 'polypeptide(L)'
;MSTSSKTKENEKSKAAGSKVETKGAVTKVEQEPSEIDLYREKYIPITRRTLIRRIIEERDLLTPLEQRKFDEFAVALDSAIVQEYHGVLNDLKTLFDPVNPDKDTLPSQRFSRTERLDNEFWLLQKLEDVMEKANFYKLSDDTVHKALREHTTQGIRVKVDKNDYNILSMWILGKEEVDVSLPWYQTLFSKKKSQPKSVPKPDYLKRVVVICRLKGDPKIMLKCFKEIPAKSLEMLLPSGRTGMTVRDKLLLAGSTAAGVFTIVGEVTLFLAYSKLYFMNLVLPTVLTSLLTGTAVLFNYTSKSKKYLEDLHRISYFKTVANNRGFLALMVDRAQDETFKEALIVYMCILSHRPPGARQEDTGYYQMVIAELGGATEDVINKWAEDWVSKVTGVRVEFDSSEAVQLLRNLGILREHKDKLSVLPLDAAIKNLPRQPFSVIVRANEVALNEGLDRDEFLESQKQYKQEDLRSKKYGWFSRFL
;
A
#
# COMPACT_ATOMS: atom_id res chain seq x y z
N MET A 1 -6.70 -3.51 -81.85
CA MET A 1 -7.89 -4.37 -82.02
C MET A 1 -8.80 -4.13 -80.82
N SER A 2 -10.02 -3.65 -81.12
CA SER A 2 -11.25 -3.49 -80.30
C SER A 2 -11.13 -3.09 -78.81
N THR A 3 -11.40 -1.83 -78.42
CA THR A 3 -12.73 -1.22 -78.10
C THR A 3 -13.43 -1.83 -76.88
N SER A 4 -13.63 -1.06 -75.80
CA SER A 4 -14.92 -0.44 -75.39
C SER A 4 -15.95 -1.48 -74.90
N SER A 5 -16.64 -1.39 -73.76
CA SER A 5 -17.52 -0.29 -73.35
C SER A 5 -18.13 -0.55 -71.95
N LYS A 6 -18.53 0.56 -71.30
CA LYS A 6 -19.43 0.66 -70.13
C LYS A 6 -20.78 -0.07 -70.34
N THR A 7 -21.38 -0.51 -69.23
CA THR A 7 -22.83 -0.35 -69.01
C THR A 7 -23.17 -0.25 -67.52
N LYS A 8 -23.92 0.81 -67.18
CA LYS A 8 -24.68 1.02 -65.94
C LYS A 8 -26.13 0.58 -66.21
N GLU A 9 -26.78 -0.04 -65.23
CA GLU A 9 -28.24 0.01 -64.91
C GLU A 9 -28.42 -1.01 -63.75
N ASN A 10 -28.72 -0.67 -62.49
CA ASN A 10 -29.76 0.14 -61.87
C ASN A 10 -31.15 -0.47 -61.98
N GLU A 11 -31.53 -1.30 -61.00
CA GLU A 11 -32.94 -1.49 -60.64
C GLU A 11 -33.14 -1.58 -59.13
N LYS A 12 -34.11 -0.80 -58.66
CA LYS A 12 -34.50 -0.55 -57.28
C LYS A 12 -35.59 -1.54 -56.84
N SER A 13 -35.65 -1.70 -55.51
CA SER A 13 -36.83 -1.96 -54.67
C SER A 13 -37.26 -3.41 -54.43
N LYS A 14 -37.18 -3.87 -53.17
CA LYS A 14 -38.27 -3.69 -52.20
C LYS A 14 -37.81 -4.01 -50.77
N ALA A 15 -38.32 -3.20 -49.86
CA ALA A 15 -38.14 -3.28 -48.42
C ALA A 15 -39.21 -4.19 -47.78
N ALA A 16 -38.78 -4.96 -46.77
CA ALA A 16 -39.52 -5.41 -45.58
C ALA A 16 -38.49 -6.26 -44.80
N GLY A 17 -38.05 -5.98 -43.58
CA GLY A 17 -38.76 -5.45 -42.44
C GLY A 17 -38.63 -6.49 -41.32
N SER A 18 -37.55 -6.42 -40.52
CA SER A 18 -37.53 -7.04 -39.19
C SER A 18 -36.60 -6.24 -38.27
N LYS A 19 -37.23 -5.45 -37.40
CA LYS A 19 -36.62 -4.88 -36.20
C LYS A 19 -36.21 -6.04 -35.29
N VAL A 20 -34.92 -6.15 -34.99
CA VAL A 20 -34.45 -6.85 -33.79
C VAL A 20 -33.88 -5.80 -32.86
N GLU A 21 -34.67 -5.47 -31.84
CA GLU A 21 -34.23 -4.74 -30.66
C GLU A 21 -33.20 -5.59 -29.91
N THR A 22 -31.91 -5.38 -30.15
CA THR A 22 -30.88 -5.81 -29.21
C THR A 22 -30.80 -4.80 -28.08
N LYS A 23 -31.62 -5.04 -27.06
CA LYS A 23 -31.47 -4.52 -25.70
C LYS A 23 -30.00 -4.63 -25.31
N GLY A 24 -29.39 -3.49 -24.97
CA GLY A 24 -28.07 -3.42 -24.36
C GLY A 24 -28.08 -4.19 -23.05
N ALA A 25 -27.65 -5.45 -23.11
CA ALA A 25 -27.27 -6.22 -21.95
C ALA A 25 -26.05 -5.51 -21.35
N VAL A 26 -26.25 -4.88 -20.19
CA VAL A 26 -25.17 -4.46 -19.31
C VAL A 26 -24.46 -5.75 -18.90
N THR A 27 -23.42 -6.10 -19.65
CA THR A 27 -22.50 -7.17 -19.30
C THR A 27 -21.88 -6.76 -17.97
N LYS A 28 -22.31 -7.42 -16.91
CA LYS A 28 -21.70 -7.37 -15.60
C LYS A 28 -20.29 -7.91 -15.81
N VAL A 29 -19.33 -7.01 -16.00
CA VAL A 29 -17.90 -7.37 -16.08
C VAL A 29 -17.58 -8.01 -14.73
N GLU A 30 -17.53 -9.34 -14.69
CA GLU A 30 -16.81 -10.06 -13.65
C GLU A 30 -15.37 -9.56 -13.75
N GLN A 31 -15.01 -8.65 -12.84
CA GLN A 31 -13.65 -8.19 -12.72
C GLN A 31 -12.85 -9.39 -12.24
N GLU A 32 -11.84 -9.79 -13.03
CA GLU A 32 -10.82 -10.73 -12.57
C GLU A 32 -10.29 -10.26 -11.20
N PRO A 33 -10.05 -11.18 -10.25
CA PRO A 33 -9.53 -10.82 -8.93
C PRO A 33 -8.23 -10.03 -9.12
N SER A 34 -8.17 -8.85 -8.50
CA SER A 34 -6.97 -8.02 -8.61
C SER A 34 -5.80 -8.69 -7.87
N GLU A 35 -4.56 -8.37 -8.23
CA GLU A 35 -3.37 -8.87 -7.53
C GLU A 35 -3.43 -8.55 -6.01
N ILE A 36 -4.04 -7.42 -5.67
CA ILE A 36 -4.30 -6.98 -4.29
C ILE A 36 -5.32 -7.89 -3.59
N ASP A 37 -6.19 -8.60 -4.32
CA ASP A 37 -7.14 -9.57 -3.79
C ASP A 37 -6.50 -10.95 -3.55
N LEU A 38 -5.41 -11.26 -4.27
CA LEU A 38 -4.66 -12.51 -4.14
C LEU A 38 -3.48 -12.42 -3.16
N TYR A 39 -3.15 -11.21 -2.70
CA TYR A 39 -2.09 -10.94 -1.73
C TYR A 39 -2.30 -11.75 -0.44
N ARG A 40 -1.26 -12.48 -0.03
CA ARG A 40 -1.18 -13.18 1.25
C ARG A 40 -0.26 -12.40 2.18
N GLU A 41 -0.70 -12.27 3.42
CA GLU A 41 0.07 -11.54 4.43
C GLU A 41 1.33 -12.32 4.81
N LYS A 42 2.49 -11.67 4.79
CA LYS A 42 3.75 -12.23 5.34
C LYS A 42 4.13 -11.64 6.70
N TYR A 43 3.58 -10.47 7.02
CA TYR A 43 3.85 -9.78 8.28
C TYR A 43 3.37 -10.57 9.50
N ILE A 44 4.26 -10.76 10.48
CA ILE A 44 3.94 -11.44 11.74
C ILE A 44 3.47 -10.40 12.77
N PRO A 45 2.18 -10.32 13.12
CA PRO A 45 1.64 -9.24 13.96
C PRO A 45 1.83 -9.51 15.45
N ILE A 46 3.08 -9.73 15.88
CA ILE A 46 3.47 -9.98 17.27
C ILE A 46 4.68 -9.12 17.59
N THR A 47 4.70 -8.50 18.77
CA THR A 47 5.88 -7.77 19.25
C THR A 47 6.98 -8.72 19.70
N ARG A 48 8.26 -8.32 19.59
CA ARG A 48 9.43 -9.13 19.99
C ARG A 48 9.29 -9.68 21.42
N ARG A 49 8.89 -8.82 22.35
CA ARG A 49 8.64 -9.18 23.76
C ARG A 49 7.53 -10.22 23.92
N THR A 50 6.43 -10.06 23.19
CA THR A 50 5.30 -11.01 23.26
C THR A 50 5.71 -12.35 22.66
N LEU A 51 6.47 -12.36 21.57
CA LEU A 51 7.02 -13.57 20.96
C LEU A 51 7.87 -14.35 21.96
N ILE A 52 8.87 -13.71 22.57
CA ILE A 52 9.75 -14.32 23.59
C ILE A 52 8.91 -14.90 24.74
N ARG A 53 7.98 -14.10 25.28
CA ARG A 53 7.11 -14.53 26.37
C ARG A 53 6.27 -15.76 26.01
N ARG A 54 5.64 -15.76 24.84
CA ARG A 54 4.78 -16.86 24.37
C ARG A 54 5.56 -18.16 24.23
N ILE A 55 6.81 -18.07 23.77
CA ILE A 55 7.69 -19.23 23.61
C ILE A 55 8.11 -19.80 24.97
N ILE A 56 8.41 -18.94 25.95
CA ILE A 56 8.73 -19.37 27.32
C ILE A 56 7.51 -20.04 28.00
N GLU A 57 6.30 -19.56 27.73
CA GLU A 57 5.06 -20.12 28.28
C GLU A 57 4.73 -21.53 27.71
N GLU A 58 5.27 -21.90 26.55
CA GLU A 58 4.96 -23.16 25.89
C GLU A 58 5.80 -24.33 26.46
N ARG A 59 5.17 -25.10 27.36
CA ARG A 59 5.85 -26.11 28.21
C ARG A 59 6.49 -27.28 27.47
N ASP A 60 6.07 -27.55 26.24
CA ASP A 60 6.53 -28.71 25.47
C ASP A 60 7.77 -28.41 24.60
N LEU A 61 8.16 -27.13 24.47
CA LEU A 61 9.24 -26.70 23.57
C LEU A 61 10.61 -26.64 24.24
N LEU A 62 10.68 -26.14 25.48
CA LEU A 62 11.93 -25.84 26.18
C LEU A 62 12.02 -26.58 27.52
N THR A 63 13.21 -27.09 27.84
CA THR A 63 13.49 -27.60 29.19
C THR A 63 13.62 -26.43 30.19
N PRO A 64 13.43 -26.66 31.50
CA PRO A 64 13.53 -25.60 32.52
C PRO A 64 14.88 -24.86 32.55
N LEU A 65 15.97 -25.52 32.13
CA LEU A 65 17.30 -24.91 32.06
C LEU A 65 17.48 -24.09 30.77
N GLU A 66 16.94 -24.56 29.65
CA GLU A 66 16.89 -23.81 28.40
C GLU A 66 16.04 -22.53 28.53
N GLN A 67 14.91 -22.60 29.25
CA GLN A 67 14.08 -21.41 29.53
C GLN A 67 14.86 -20.29 30.22
N ARG A 68 15.78 -20.61 31.14
CA ARG A 68 16.59 -19.60 31.84
C ARG A 68 17.62 -18.93 30.94
N LYS A 69 18.15 -19.64 29.94
CA LYS A 69 19.16 -19.15 29.00
C LYS A 69 18.55 -18.53 27.74
N PHE A 70 17.25 -18.74 27.54
CA PHE A 70 16.52 -18.27 26.38
C PHE A 70 16.56 -16.76 26.23
N ASP A 71 16.37 -16.02 27.33
CA ASP A 71 16.41 -14.57 27.34
C ASP A 71 17.81 -14.05 26.95
N GLU A 72 18.87 -14.69 27.45
CA GLU A 72 20.25 -14.35 27.09
C GLU A 72 20.52 -14.60 25.61
N PHE A 73 20.05 -15.73 25.07
CA PHE A 73 20.12 -16.04 23.64
C PHE A 73 19.37 -15.01 22.79
N ALA A 74 18.13 -14.67 23.16
CA ALA A 74 17.33 -13.71 22.41
C ALA A 74 17.98 -12.32 22.35
N VAL A 75 18.56 -11.86 23.46
CA VAL A 75 19.30 -10.58 23.51
C VAL A 75 20.58 -10.62 22.67
N ALA A 76 21.32 -11.72 22.74
CA ALA A 76 22.55 -11.89 21.94
C ALA A 76 22.25 -11.97 20.44
N LEU A 77 21.16 -12.64 20.05
CA LEU A 77 20.69 -12.72 18.66
C LEU A 77 20.27 -11.34 18.15
N ASP A 78 19.45 -10.61 18.90
CA ASP A 78 19.03 -9.24 18.55
C ASP A 78 20.25 -8.34 18.31
N SER A 79 21.25 -8.44 19.18
CA SER A 79 22.49 -7.66 19.07
C SER A 79 23.26 -7.91 17.77
N ALA A 80 23.36 -9.17 17.36
CA ALA A 80 24.01 -9.54 16.10
C ALA A 80 23.26 -8.95 14.90
N ILE A 81 21.93 -9.05 14.91
CA ILE A 81 21.06 -8.55 13.85
C ILE A 81 21.12 -7.01 13.78
N VAL A 82 21.02 -6.31 14.91
CA VAL A 82 21.15 -4.85 14.99
C VAL A 82 22.47 -4.37 14.39
N GLN A 83 23.58 -5.05 14.69
CA GLN A 83 24.89 -4.67 14.19
C GLN A 83 24.98 -4.79 12.67
N GLU A 84 24.42 -5.86 12.09
CA GLU A 84 24.33 -6.06 10.64
C GLU A 84 23.49 -4.96 9.98
N TYR A 85 22.28 -4.72 10.48
CA TYR A 85 21.36 -3.72 9.93
C TYR A 85 21.82 -2.28 10.12
N HIS A 86 22.63 -2.00 11.16
CA HIS A 86 23.29 -0.70 11.32
C HIS A 86 24.24 -0.40 10.14
N GLY A 87 24.97 -1.42 9.66
CA GLY A 87 25.78 -1.32 8.44
C GLY A 87 24.91 -1.04 7.21
N VAL A 88 23.85 -1.82 7.02
CA VAL A 88 22.89 -1.67 5.92
C VAL A 88 22.30 -0.26 5.86
N LEU A 89 21.91 0.30 7.01
CA LEU A 89 21.35 1.65 7.09
C LEU A 89 22.36 2.74 6.70
N ASN A 90 23.61 2.60 7.10
CA ASN A 90 24.64 3.58 6.77
C ASN A 90 24.96 3.55 5.27
N ASP A 91 24.98 2.37 4.67
CA ASP A 91 25.13 2.22 3.22
C ASP A 91 23.96 2.87 2.47
N LEU A 92 22.71 2.60 2.90
CA LEU A 92 21.52 3.22 2.30
C LEU A 92 21.54 4.76 2.43
N LYS A 93 21.95 5.29 3.58
CA LYS A 93 22.11 6.74 3.77
C LYS A 93 23.16 7.33 2.82
N THR A 94 24.28 6.61 2.63
CA THR A 94 25.37 7.04 1.74
C THR A 94 24.91 7.05 0.28
N LEU A 95 24.19 6.01 -0.16
CA LEU A 95 23.63 5.93 -1.51
C LEU A 95 22.51 6.95 -1.75
N PHE A 96 21.75 7.32 -0.71
CA PHE A 96 20.67 8.29 -0.82
C PHE A 96 21.15 9.75 -0.83
N ASP A 97 22.28 10.08 -0.20
CA ASP A 97 22.75 11.46 -0.06
C ASP A 97 22.88 12.24 -1.40
N PRO A 98 23.37 11.66 -2.51
CA PRO A 98 23.44 12.33 -3.81
C PRO A 98 22.08 12.71 -4.38
N VAL A 99 21.06 11.87 -4.16
CA VAL A 99 19.70 11.97 -4.71
C VAL A 99 18.68 12.56 -3.73
N ASN A 100 19.11 12.82 -2.49
CA ASN A 100 18.27 13.31 -1.41
C ASN A 100 17.69 14.70 -1.74
N PRO A 101 16.35 14.87 -1.72
CA PRO A 101 15.71 16.17 -1.87
C PRO A 101 16.00 17.14 -0.72
N ASP A 102 16.25 16.61 0.49
CA ASP A 102 16.37 17.31 1.77
C ASP A 102 17.84 17.28 2.24
N LYS A 103 18.70 18.04 1.56
CA LYS A 103 20.12 18.13 1.92
C LYS A 103 20.32 19.11 3.07
N ASP A 104 20.60 18.58 4.25
CA ASP A 104 20.92 19.38 5.44
C ASP A 104 22.39 19.79 5.49
N THR A 105 23.28 19.03 4.84
CA THR A 105 24.73 19.22 4.87
C THR A 105 25.26 19.88 3.60
N LEU A 106 26.33 20.66 3.74
CA LEU A 106 27.06 21.18 2.60
C LEU A 106 27.63 20.02 1.78
N PRO A 107 27.52 20.05 0.44
CA PRO A 107 28.05 18.99 -0.40
C PRO A 107 29.58 18.97 -0.31
N SER A 108 30.15 17.92 0.28
CA SER A 108 31.60 17.69 0.30
C SER A 108 32.14 17.37 -1.09
N GLN A 109 31.31 16.80 -1.97
CA GLN A 109 31.66 16.42 -3.33
C GLN A 109 30.53 16.80 -4.31
N ARG A 110 30.91 17.25 -5.51
CA ARG A 110 29.96 17.46 -6.61
C ARG A 110 29.83 16.17 -7.42
N PHE A 111 28.72 15.47 -7.25
CA PHE A 111 28.42 14.28 -8.05
C PHE A 111 28.03 14.62 -9.48
N SER A 112 28.62 13.90 -10.44
CA SER A 112 28.22 13.89 -11.85
C SER A 112 26.78 13.38 -12.01
N ARG A 113 26.15 13.66 -13.15
CA ARG A 113 24.83 13.10 -13.48
C ARG A 113 24.87 11.57 -13.57
N THR A 114 25.95 11.00 -14.10
CA THR A 114 26.13 9.54 -14.23
C THR A 114 26.22 8.89 -12.85
N GLU A 115 27.11 9.39 -11.99
CA GLU A 115 27.28 8.89 -10.62
C GLU A 115 25.99 8.94 -9.79
N ARG A 116 25.14 9.96 -10.00
CA ARG A 116 23.84 10.02 -9.34
C ARG A 116 22.89 8.93 -9.82
N LEU A 117 22.89 8.61 -11.11
CA LEU A 117 22.07 7.54 -11.65
C LEU A 117 22.57 6.17 -11.19
N ASP A 118 23.89 5.99 -11.09
CA ASP A 118 24.49 4.75 -10.57
C ASP A 118 24.14 4.57 -9.09
N ASN A 119 24.28 5.61 -8.27
CA ASN A 119 23.88 5.59 -6.86
C ASN A 119 22.36 5.37 -6.70
N GLU A 120 21.53 5.96 -7.57
CA GLU A 120 20.09 5.73 -7.60
C GLU A 120 19.76 4.26 -7.88
N PHE A 121 20.45 3.64 -8.84
CA PHE A 121 20.26 2.22 -9.17
C PHE A 121 20.63 1.32 -7.98
N TRP A 122 21.82 1.52 -7.40
CA TRP A 122 22.27 0.73 -6.23
C TRP A 122 21.40 0.96 -4.99
N LEU A 123 20.91 2.19 -4.79
CA LEU A 123 19.97 2.51 -3.74
C LEU A 123 18.67 1.71 -3.90
N LEU A 124 18.09 1.71 -5.10
CA LEU A 124 16.82 1.02 -5.36
C LEU A 124 16.95 -0.48 -5.18
N GLN A 125 18.04 -1.08 -5.67
CA GLN A 125 18.30 -2.51 -5.50
C GLN A 125 18.43 -2.89 -4.02
N LYS A 126 19.27 -2.17 -3.26
CA LYS A 126 19.46 -2.45 -1.84
C LYS A 126 18.20 -2.15 -1.01
N LEU A 127 17.42 -1.16 -1.41
CA LEU A 127 16.15 -0.85 -0.77
C LEU A 127 15.10 -1.92 -1.05
N GLU A 128 15.06 -2.47 -2.27
CA GLU A 128 14.21 -3.60 -2.64
C GLU A 128 14.51 -4.82 -1.74
N ASP A 129 15.79 -5.19 -1.56
CA ASP A 129 16.20 -6.26 -0.65
C ASP A 129 15.72 -6.01 0.81
N VAL A 130 15.83 -4.78 1.31
CA VAL A 130 15.38 -4.42 2.67
C VAL A 130 13.86 -4.42 2.78
N MET A 131 13.15 -4.02 1.73
CA MET A 131 11.69 -4.01 1.69
C MET A 131 11.11 -5.44 1.69
N GLU A 132 11.74 -6.36 0.94
CA GLU A 132 11.40 -7.78 0.95
C GLU A 132 11.59 -8.39 2.35
N LYS A 133 12.74 -8.13 2.99
CA LYS A 133 13.02 -8.50 4.39
C LYS A 133 12.06 -7.90 5.41
N ALA A 134 11.49 -6.73 5.10
CA ALA A 134 10.47 -6.09 5.91
C ALA A 134 9.05 -6.58 5.58
N ASN A 135 8.93 -7.67 4.80
CA ASN A 135 7.68 -8.31 4.39
C ASN A 135 6.75 -7.42 3.55
N PHE A 136 7.31 -6.43 2.84
CA PHE A 136 6.53 -5.65 1.88
C PHE A 136 6.40 -6.38 0.54
N TYR A 137 5.24 -6.21 -0.09
CA TYR A 137 4.97 -6.76 -1.41
C TYR A 137 4.99 -5.68 -2.48
N LYS A 138 5.82 -5.90 -3.51
CA LYS A 138 5.91 -5.03 -4.68
C LYS A 138 4.69 -5.24 -5.56
N LEU A 139 3.95 -4.17 -5.84
CA LEU A 139 2.86 -4.24 -6.82
C LEU A 139 3.44 -4.37 -8.23
N SER A 140 2.87 -5.25 -9.04
CA SER A 140 3.24 -5.33 -10.45
C SER A 140 2.94 -4.02 -11.18
N ASP A 141 3.73 -3.74 -12.20
CA ASP A 141 3.56 -2.55 -13.05
C ASP A 141 2.14 -2.46 -13.64
N ASP A 142 1.54 -3.61 -13.99
CA ASP A 142 0.19 -3.70 -14.52
C ASP A 142 -0.88 -3.34 -13.49
N THR A 143 -0.72 -3.78 -12.25
CA THR A 143 -1.63 -3.43 -11.15
C THR A 143 -1.52 -1.96 -10.80
N VAL A 144 -0.30 -1.40 -10.73
CA VAL A 144 -0.09 0.04 -10.57
C VAL A 144 -0.75 0.80 -11.72
N HIS A 145 -0.55 0.36 -12.96
CA HIS A 145 -1.19 0.96 -14.13
C HIS A 145 -2.72 0.94 -14.03
N LYS A 146 -3.33 -0.19 -13.63
CA LYS A 146 -4.78 -0.31 -13.44
C LYS A 146 -5.27 0.62 -12.32
N ALA A 147 -4.54 0.75 -11.22
CA ALA A 147 -4.88 1.64 -10.11
C ALA A 147 -4.80 3.13 -10.48
N LEU A 148 -3.92 3.49 -11.43
CA LEU A 148 -3.74 4.87 -11.92
C LEU A 148 -4.63 5.24 -13.11
N ARG A 149 -5.42 4.28 -13.63
CA ARG A 149 -6.36 4.56 -14.74
C ARG A 149 -7.38 5.59 -14.31
N GLU A 150 -7.83 6.35 -15.31
CA GLU A 150 -8.84 7.38 -15.13
C GLU A 150 -10.10 6.82 -14.49
N HIS A 151 -10.42 7.31 -13.29
CA HIS A 151 -11.66 6.95 -12.62
C HIS A 151 -12.33 8.17 -11.98
N THR A 152 -13.60 7.98 -11.61
CA THR A 152 -14.41 9.05 -11.02
C THR A 152 -14.39 8.90 -9.50
N THR A 153 -13.57 9.71 -8.85
CA THR A 153 -13.47 9.81 -7.40
C THR A 153 -14.18 11.09 -6.95
N GLN A 154 -15.10 10.99 -5.99
CA GLN A 154 -15.84 12.14 -5.42
C GLN A 154 -16.57 13.03 -6.45
N GLY A 155 -16.95 12.46 -7.60
CA GLY A 155 -17.68 13.18 -8.65
C GLY A 155 -16.81 14.12 -9.50
N ILE A 156 -15.49 13.94 -9.47
CA ILE A 156 -14.53 14.48 -10.44
C ILE A 156 -13.76 13.33 -11.08
N ARG A 157 -13.18 13.60 -12.25
CA ARG A 157 -12.31 12.66 -12.95
C ARG A 157 -10.88 12.92 -12.50
N VAL A 158 -10.18 11.89 -12.05
CA VAL A 158 -8.76 11.97 -11.70
C VAL A 158 -7.99 11.11 -12.70
N LYS A 159 -6.86 11.62 -13.16
CA LYS A 159 -5.95 10.91 -14.06
C LYS A 159 -4.52 11.17 -13.62
N VAL A 160 -3.75 10.09 -13.48
CA VAL A 160 -2.30 10.15 -13.29
C VAL A 160 -1.64 9.53 -14.52
N ASP A 161 -0.78 10.28 -15.19
CA ASP A 161 -0.03 9.79 -16.33
C ASP A 161 1.29 9.18 -15.85
N LYS A 162 1.49 7.85 -16.00
CA LYS A 162 2.77 7.19 -15.65
C LYS A 162 3.94 7.80 -16.43
N ASN A 163 3.68 8.35 -17.61
CA ASN A 163 4.68 9.02 -18.44
C ASN A 163 5.29 10.26 -17.78
N ASP A 164 4.71 10.81 -16.72
CA ASP A 164 5.29 11.93 -15.97
C ASP A 164 6.42 11.46 -15.02
N TYR A 165 6.59 10.14 -14.82
CA TYR A 165 7.57 9.53 -13.92
C TYR A 165 8.67 8.79 -14.69
N ASN A 166 9.90 8.86 -14.17
CA ASN A 166 11.01 8.00 -14.58
C ASN A 166 11.10 6.75 -13.71
N ILE A 167 10.83 6.90 -12.41
CA ILE A 167 10.73 5.80 -11.46
C ILE A 167 9.38 5.93 -10.79
N LEU A 168 8.67 4.81 -10.72
CA LEU A 168 7.45 4.68 -9.96
C LEU A 168 7.34 3.24 -9.48
N SER A 169 7.45 3.05 -8.16
CA SER A 169 7.26 1.75 -7.53
C SER A 169 6.38 1.93 -6.31
N MET A 170 5.39 1.05 -6.18
CA MET A 170 4.47 1.02 -5.06
C MET A 170 4.60 -0.33 -4.35
N TRP A 171 4.72 -0.28 -3.04
CA TRP A 171 4.76 -1.46 -2.20
C TRP A 171 3.64 -1.41 -1.18
N ILE A 172 3.09 -2.57 -0.85
CA ILE A 172 1.99 -2.70 0.10
C ILE A 172 2.37 -3.65 1.22
N LEU A 173 1.77 -3.44 2.38
CA LEU A 173 1.87 -4.30 3.54
C LEU A 173 0.53 -4.26 4.26
N GLY A 174 -0.01 -5.41 4.64
CA GLY A 174 -1.28 -5.44 5.34
C GLY A 174 -2.48 -5.23 4.42
N LYS A 175 -3.39 -6.21 4.33
CA LYS A 175 -4.75 -5.96 3.82
C LYS A 175 -5.77 -6.14 4.94
N GLU A 176 -6.68 -5.17 5.07
CA GLU A 176 -7.75 -5.21 6.07
C GLU A 176 -9.08 -4.75 5.45
N GLU A 177 -10.12 -5.57 5.62
CA GLU A 177 -11.49 -5.21 5.27
C GLU A 177 -12.15 -4.44 6.41
N VAL A 178 -12.66 -3.24 6.12
CA VAL A 178 -13.30 -2.41 7.15
C VAL A 178 -14.81 -2.43 7.03
N ASP A 179 -15.48 -2.74 8.13
CA ASP A 179 -16.92 -2.62 8.24
C ASP A 179 -17.33 -1.15 8.37
N VAL A 180 -17.77 -0.56 7.25
CA VAL A 180 -18.31 0.80 7.27
C VAL A 180 -19.73 0.79 7.79
N SER A 181 -19.91 1.22 9.04
CA SER A 181 -21.22 1.51 9.60
C SER A 181 -21.88 2.67 8.83
N LEU A 182 -23.01 2.43 8.15
CA LEU A 182 -23.75 3.50 7.49
C LEU A 182 -24.52 4.37 8.51
N PRO A 183 -24.72 5.67 8.23
CA PRO A 183 -25.63 6.48 9.01
C PRO A 183 -27.05 5.89 9.03
N TRP A 184 -27.72 5.97 10.18
CA TRP A 184 -29.04 5.38 10.42
C TRP A 184 -30.12 5.80 9.40
N TYR A 185 -30.00 6.98 8.77
CA TYR A 185 -30.99 7.44 7.79
C TYR A 185 -30.87 6.71 6.45
N GLN A 186 -29.69 6.21 6.06
CA GLN A 186 -29.53 5.47 4.79
C GLN A 186 -30.10 4.05 4.86
N THR A 187 -30.09 3.42 6.03
CA THR A 187 -30.70 2.10 6.23
C THR A 187 -32.22 2.16 6.14
N LEU A 188 -32.84 3.30 6.47
CA LEU A 188 -34.29 3.52 6.33
C LEU A 188 -34.74 3.57 4.86
N PHE A 189 -33.96 4.18 3.95
CA PHE A 189 -34.29 4.22 2.52
C PHE A 189 -34.00 2.90 1.79
N SER A 190 -33.21 2.00 2.39
CA SER A 190 -32.85 0.71 1.79
C SER A 190 -33.93 -0.38 1.97
N LYS A 191 -34.84 -0.22 2.95
CA LYS A 191 -35.93 -1.18 3.24
C LYS A 191 -36.94 -1.39 2.10
N LYS A 192 -36.93 -0.57 1.05
CA LYS A 192 -37.85 -0.68 -0.10
C LYS A 192 -37.33 -1.55 -1.26
N LYS A 193 -36.12 -2.10 -1.19
CA LYS A 193 -35.59 -3.07 -2.16
C LYS A 193 -35.35 -4.41 -1.47
N SER A 194 -36.02 -5.46 -1.94
CA SER A 194 -36.11 -6.79 -1.30
C SER A 194 -34.82 -7.59 -1.15
N GLN A 195 -33.64 -7.00 -1.35
CA GLN A 195 -32.39 -7.55 -0.81
C GLN A 195 -31.51 -6.39 -0.36
N PRO A 196 -30.95 -6.41 0.88
CA PRO A 196 -29.86 -5.51 1.20
C PRO A 196 -28.72 -5.87 0.24
N LYS A 197 -28.47 -5.03 -0.77
CA LYS A 197 -27.21 -5.12 -1.50
C LYS A 197 -26.12 -5.03 -0.44
N SER A 198 -25.36 -6.11 -0.24
CA SER A 198 -24.16 -6.05 0.59
C SER A 198 -23.33 -4.90 0.04
N VAL A 199 -23.17 -3.86 0.86
CA VAL A 199 -22.34 -2.74 0.49
C VAL A 199 -20.93 -3.31 0.40
N PRO A 200 -20.21 -3.13 -0.72
CA PRO A 200 -18.85 -3.65 -0.82
C PRO A 200 -18.03 -3.05 0.31
N LYS A 201 -17.48 -3.90 1.17
CA LYS A 201 -16.56 -3.48 2.23
C LYS A 201 -15.34 -2.87 1.54
N PRO A 202 -14.95 -1.63 1.87
CA PRO A 202 -13.77 -1.03 1.29
C PRO A 202 -12.51 -1.67 1.90
N ASP A 203 -11.62 -2.12 1.03
CA ASP A 203 -10.32 -2.65 1.40
C ASP A 203 -9.36 -1.52 1.74
N TYR A 204 -8.70 -1.62 2.88
CA TYR A 204 -7.64 -0.72 3.32
C TYR A 204 -6.31 -1.45 3.37
N LEU A 205 -5.28 -0.75 2.93
CA LEU A 205 -3.90 -1.17 3.00
C LEU A 205 -3.27 -0.57 4.26
N LYS A 206 -2.67 -1.40 5.12
CA LYS A 206 -2.14 -0.95 6.42
C LYS A 206 -0.96 -0.01 6.23
N ARG A 207 -0.04 -0.35 5.31
CA ARG A 207 1.03 0.53 4.85
C ARG A 207 1.13 0.50 3.33
N VAL A 208 1.43 1.68 2.76
CA VAL A 208 1.75 1.82 1.34
C VAL A 208 3.02 2.64 1.21
N VAL A 209 4.01 2.11 0.51
CA VAL A 209 5.24 2.82 0.19
C VAL A 209 5.19 3.27 -1.25
N VAL A 210 5.57 4.51 -1.48
CA VAL A 210 5.67 5.13 -2.80
C VAL A 210 7.10 5.62 -2.99
N ILE A 211 7.75 5.07 -3.99
CA ILE A 211 9.07 5.48 -4.48
C ILE A 211 8.85 6.09 -5.85
N CYS A 212 9.13 7.38 -6.01
CA CYS A 212 8.93 8.03 -7.29
C CYS A 212 9.95 9.13 -7.61
N ARG A 213 10.21 9.30 -8.92
CA ARG A 213 10.99 10.41 -9.48
C ARG A 213 10.29 10.95 -10.72
N LEU A 214 9.98 12.23 -10.71
CA LEU A 214 9.36 12.93 -11.83
C LEU A 214 10.35 13.15 -12.98
N LYS A 215 9.84 13.27 -14.21
CA LYS A 215 10.66 13.64 -15.37
C LYS A 215 11.15 15.07 -15.23
N GLY A 216 12.48 15.23 -15.35
CA GLY A 216 13.14 16.54 -15.21
C GLY A 216 13.66 16.81 -13.80
N ASP A 217 13.17 16.10 -12.79
CA ASP A 217 13.66 16.24 -11.42
C ASP A 217 14.82 15.27 -11.13
N PRO A 218 15.92 15.76 -10.54
CA PRO A 218 17.06 14.92 -10.14
C PRO A 218 16.87 14.27 -8.76
N LYS A 219 15.75 14.54 -8.08
CA LYS A 219 15.48 14.12 -6.70
C LYS A 219 14.53 12.92 -6.70
N ILE A 220 14.81 11.95 -5.85
CA ILE A 220 13.92 10.82 -5.60
C ILE A 220 13.09 11.07 -4.35
N MET A 221 11.80 10.75 -4.40
CA MET A 221 10.89 10.87 -3.26
C MET A 221 10.60 9.48 -2.71
N LEU A 222 10.87 9.29 -1.42
CA LEU A 222 10.54 8.07 -0.68
C LEU A 222 9.49 8.42 0.38
N LYS A 223 8.31 7.81 0.31
CA LYS A 223 7.23 8.05 1.27
C LYS A 223 6.57 6.75 1.72
N CYS A 224 6.28 6.64 3.00
CA CYS A 224 5.44 5.59 3.55
C CYS A 224 4.16 6.19 4.14
N PHE A 225 3.03 5.58 3.82
CA PHE A 225 1.71 5.99 4.25
C PHE A 225 1.03 4.89 5.06
N LYS A 226 0.10 5.27 5.95
CA LYS A 226 -0.74 4.36 6.73
C LYS A 226 -2.19 4.41 6.26
N GLU A 227 -2.87 3.27 6.32
CA GLU A 227 -4.34 3.16 6.17
C GLU A 227 -4.90 3.79 4.88
N ILE A 228 -4.35 3.39 3.74
CA ILE A 228 -4.78 3.92 2.45
C ILE A 228 -5.87 3.02 1.85
N PRO A 229 -7.00 3.57 1.38
CA PRO A 229 -7.97 2.79 0.61
C PRO A 229 -7.32 2.21 -0.65
N ALA A 230 -7.50 0.93 -0.92
CA ALA A 230 -6.90 0.27 -2.10
C ALA A 230 -7.29 0.93 -3.44
N LYS A 231 -8.46 1.59 -3.47
CA LYS A 231 -8.97 2.31 -4.65
C LYS A 231 -8.44 3.74 -4.81
N SER A 232 -7.66 4.26 -3.86
CA SER A 232 -7.23 5.66 -3.82
C SER A 232 -5.71 5.83 -3.84
N LEU A 233 -4.99 4.84 -4.41
CA LEU A 233 -3.53 4.88 -4.56
C LEU A 233 -3.03 6.08 -5.38
N GLU A 234 -3.86 6.56 -6.31
CA GLU A 234 -3.59 7.76 -7.11
C GLU A 234 -3.38 9.04 -6.27
N MET A 235 -4.00 9.12 -5.09
CA MET A 235 -3.92 10.29 -4.22
C MET A 235 -2.56 10.42 -3.53
N LEU A 236 -1.76 9.35 -3.53
CA LEU A 236 -0.42 9.34 -2.95
C LEU A 236 0.63 9.97 -3.87
N LEU A 237 0.29 10.14 -5.15
CA LEU A 237 1.22 10.60 -6.17
C LEU A 237 1.21 12.13 -6.32
N PRO A 238 2.38 12.75 -6.57
CA PRO A 238 2.48 14.20 -6.69
C PRO A 238 1.84 14.75 -7.97
N SER A 239 1.89 14.03 -9.10
CA SER A 239 1.33 14.50 -10.38
C SER A 239 -0.05 13.88 -10.67
N GLY A 240 -1.10 14.50 -10.15
CA GLY A 240 -2.50 14.18 -10.48
C GLY A 240 -3.16 15.30 -11.27
N ARG A 241 -3.84 14.96 -12.37
CA ARG A 241 -4.69 15.91 -13.12
C ARG A 241 -6.15 15.66 -12.79
N THR A 242 -6.86 16.71 -12.40
CA THR A 242 -8.31 16.66 -12.21
C THR A 242 -9.03 17.16 -13.46
N GLY A 243 -10.20 16.59 -13.72
CA GLY A 243 -11.05 16.95 -14.84
C GLY A 243 -12.53 16.79 -14.52
N MET A 244 -13.36 17.36 -15.38
CA MET A 244 -14.81 17.21 -15.28
C MET A 244 -15.23 15.78 -15.67
N THR A 245 -16.27 15.27 -15.01
CA THR A 245 -16.91 14.02 -15.44
C THR A 245 -17.49 14.18 -16.85
N VAL A 246 -17.66 13.07 -17.60
CA VAL A 246 -18.26 13.13 -18.95
C VAL A 246 -19.66 13.76 -18.90
N ARG A 247 -20.43 13.47 -17.84
CA ARG A 247 -21.76 14.04 -17.61
C ARG A 247 -21.70 15.55 -17.39
N ASP A 248 -20.81 16.03 -16.51
CA ASP A 248 -20.67 17.46 -16.25
C ASP A 248 -20.16 18.19 -17.50
N LYS A 249 -19.26 17.57 -18.28
CA LYS A 249 -18.77 18.10 -19.56
C LYS A 249 -19.87 18.19 -20.62
N LEU A 250 -20.72 17.17 -20.72
CA LEU A 250 -21.87 17.15 -21.61
C LEU A 250 -22.92 18.17 -21.20
N LEU A 251 -23.18 18.31 -19.90
CA LEU A 251 -24.11 19.31 -19.37
C LEU A 251 -23.63 20.73 -19.64
N LEU A 252 -22.33 20.99 -19.43
CA LEU A 252 -21.70 22.25 -19.79
C LEU A 252 -21.82 22.52 -21.29
N ALA A 253 -21.40 21.58 -22.14
CA ALA A 253 -21.49 21.73 -23.59
C ALA A 253 -22.93 21.93 -24.08
N GLY A 254 -23.88 21.19 -23.51
CA GLY A 254 -25.31 21.33 -23.80
C GLY A 254 -25.86 22.70 -23.42
N SER A 255 -25.52 23.21 -22.23
CA SER A 255 -25.92 24.56 -21.79
C SER A 255 -25.34 25.64 -22.71
N THR A 256 -24.06 25.56 -23.06
CA THR A 256 -23.40 26.53 -23.96
C THR A 256 -24.01 26.46 -25.37
N ALA A 257 -24.19 25.27 -25.92
CA ALA A 257 -24.78 25.09 -27.24
C ALA A 257 -26.23 25.60 -27.28
N ALA A 258 -27.03 25.34 -26.25
CA ALA A 258 -28.39 25.86 -26.14
C ALA A 258 -28.40 27.40 -26.11
N GLY A 259 -27.52 28.03 -25.33
CA GLY A 259 -27.41 29.49 -25.27
C GLY A 259 -26.95 30.11 -26.58
N VAL A 260 -26.00 29.50 -27.30
CA VAL A 260 -25.56 30.00 -28.62
C VAL A 260 -26.65 29.79 -29.68
N PHE A 261 -27.33 28.65 -29.67
CA PHE A 261 -28.40 28.35 -30.62
C PHE A 261 -29.57 29.31 -30.49
N THR A 262 -29.97 29.67 -29.27
CA THR A 262 -31.03 30.69 -29.06
C THR A 262 -30.59 32.05 -29.59
N ILE A 263 -29.36 32.48 -29.34
CA ILE A 263 -28.84 33.76 -29.86
C ILE A 263 -28.85 33.79 -31.39
N VAL A 264 -28.30 32.76 -32.05
CA VAL A 264 -28.19 32.72 -33.52
C VAL A 264 -29.56 32.59 -34.20
N GLY A 265 -30.42 31.72 -33.70
CA GLY A 265 -31.78 31.54 -34.23
C GLY A 265 -32.59 32.85 -34.14
N GLU A 266 -32.45 33.58 -33.04
CA GLU A 266 -33.15 34.84 -32.80
C GLU A 266 -32.59 36.00 -33.61
N VAL A 267 -31.28 36.13 -33.81
CA VAL A 267 -30.69 37.13 -34.74
C VAL A 267 -31.21 36.91 -36.16
N THR A 268 -31.33 35.65 -36.58
CA THR A 268 -31.87 35.29 -37.90
C THR A 268 -33.35 35.66 -38.02
N LEU A 269 -34.15 35.40 -36.97
CA LEU A 269 -35.57 35.77 -36.91
C LEU A 269 -35.78 37.29 -36.78
N PHE A 270 -34.88 38.03 -36.13
CA PHE A 270 -34.91 39.49 -36.00
C PHE A 270 -34.72 40.19 -37.33
N LEU A 271 -33.75 39.73 -38.11
CA LEU A 271 -33.53 40.20 -39.47
C LEU A 271 -34.72 39.89 -40.39
N ALA A 272 -35.50 38.85 -40.08
CA ALA A 272 -36.65 38.40 -40.88
C ALA A 272 -37.99 39.02 -40.48
N TYR A 273 -38.25 39.27 -39.19
CA TYR A 273 -39.54 39.73 -38.68
C TYR A 273 -39.38 40.74 -37.52
N SER A 274 -39.99 41.93 -37.67
CA SER A 274 -40.00 42.98 -36.65
C SER A 274 -41.18 42.81 -35.68
N LYS A 275 -41.02 42.14 -34.52
CA LYS A 275 -42.07 42.14 -33.48
C LYS A 275 -41.57 42.06 -32.03
N LEU A 276 -42.48 42.37 -31.10
CA LEU A 276 -42.23 42.64 -29.67
C LEU A 276 -42.16 41.40 -28.75
N TYR A 277 -42.50 40.19 -29.23
CA TYR A 277 -42.44 38.95 -28.44
C TYR A 277 -40.99 38.47 -28.16
N PHE A 278 -40.01 39.20 -28.67
CA PHE A 278 -38.57 38.99 -28.68
C PHE A 278 -37.90 38.85 -27.30
N MET A 279 -38.31 39.62 -26.30
CA MET A 279 -37.60 39.65 -25.00
C MET A 279 -38.04 38.52 -24.06
N ASN A 280 -39.28 38.02 -24.19
CA ASN A 280 -39.87 37.12 -23.20
C ASN A 280 -39.39 35.66 -23.30
N LEU A 281 -38.86 35.22 -24.44
CA LEU A 281 -38.34 33.85 -24.63
C LEU A 281 -36.81 33.78 -24.57
N VAL A 282 -36.14 34.83 -25.05
CA VAL A 282 -34.67 34.89 -25.15
C VAL A 282 -34.03 35.12 -23.78
N LEU A 283 -34.53 36.08 -23.01
CA LEU A 283 -33.95 36.36 -21.68
C LEU A 283 -33.99 35.14 -20.76
N PRO A 284 -35.11 34.40 -20.61
CA PRO A 284 -35.14 33.23 -19.74
C PRO A 284 -34.24 32.09 -20.22
N THR A 285 -34.14 31.84 -21.53
CA THR A 285 -33.32 30.75 -22.06
C THR A 285 -31.83 31.05 -21.96
N VAL A 286 -31.41 32.27 -22.28
CA VAL A 286 -30.02 32.71 -22.10
C VAL A 286 -29.68 32.72 -20.61
N LEU A 287 -30.55 33.25 -19.75
CA LEU A 287 -30.32 33.29 -18.30
C LEU A 287 -30.23 31.88 -17.70
N THR A 288 -31.11 30.96 -18.08
CA THR A 288 -31.05 29.56 -17.62
C THR A 288 -29.81 28.83 -18.13
N SER A 289 -29.39 29.06 -19.38
CA SER A 289 -28.13 28.50 -19.91
C SER A 289 -26.90 29.03 -19.15
N LEU A 290 -26.89 30.32 -18.81
CA LEU A 290 -25.83 30.96 -18.06
C LEU A 290 -25.79 30.48 -16.60
N LEU A 291 -26.95 30.42 -15.94
CA LEU A 291 -27.08 29.93 -14.57
C LEU A 291 -26.69 28.46 -14.46
N THR A 292 -27.09 27.61 -15.42
CA THR A 292 -26.71 26.20 -15.43
C THR A 292 -25.23 26.01 -15.70
N GLY A 293 -24.66 26.70 -16.70
CA GLY A 293 -23.23 26.65 -16.98
C GLY A 293 -22.36 27.12 -15.82
N THR A 294 -22.70 28.26 -15.20
CA THR A 294 -21.99 28.79 -14.02
C THR A 294 -22.14 27.87 -12.81
N ALA A 295 -23.32 27.29 -12.56
CA ALA A 295 -23.52 26.32 -11.48
C ALA A 295 -22.70 25.05 -11.67
N VAL A 296 -22.57 24.53 -12.90
CA VAL A 296 -21.74 23.35 -13.21
C VAL A 296 -20.26 23.65 -12.97
N LEU A 297 -19.76 24.82 -13.39
CA LEU A 297 -18.39 25.26 -13.11
C LEU A 297 -18.14 25.47 -11.61
N PHE A 298 -19.07 26.10 -10.89
CA PHE A 298 -18.98 26.30 -9.45
C PHE A 298 -18.98 24.96 -8.69
N ASN A 299 -19.80 24.01 -9.12
CA ASN A 299 -19.82 22.66 -8.56
C ASN A 299 -18.51 21.92 -8.84
N TYR A 300 -17.99 21.99 -10.06
CA TYR A 300 -16.71 21.38 -10.41
C TYR A 300 -15.56 21.95 -9.57
N THR A 301 -15.45 23.28 -9.49
CA THR A 301 -14.41 23.94 -8.70
C THR A 301 -14.53 23.59 -7.21
N SER A 302 -15.75 23.53 -6.68
CA SER A 302 -16.01 23.11 -5.29
C SER A 302 -15.60 21.65 -5.04
N LYS A 303 -15.92 20.73 -5.97
CA LYS A 303 -15.50 19.32 -5.87
C LYS A 303 -13.98 19.18 -6.00
N SER A 304 -13.35 19.91 -6.92
CA SER A 304 -11.90 19.89 -7.11
C SER A 304 -11.15 20.42 -5.90
N LYS A 305 -11.67 21.47 -5.23
CA LYS A 305 -11.10 21.98 -3.96
C LYS A 305 -11.18 20.93 -2.85
N LYS A 306 -12.33 20.27 -2.68
CA LYS A 306 -12.51 19.19 -1.70
C LYS A 306 -11.56 18.02 -1.95
N TYR A 307 -11.39 17.63 -3.21
CA TYR A 307 -10.44 16.58 -3.56
C TYR A 307 -8.99 16.96 -3.22
N LEU A 308 -8.60 18.19 -3.53
CA LEU A 308 -7.26 18.69 -3.20
C LEU A 308 -7.05 18.77 -1.67
N GLU A 309 -8.07 19.20 -0.94
CA GLU A 309 -8.11 19.19 0.53
C GLU A 309 -7.92 17.77 1.08
N ASP A 310 -8.66 16.79 0.55
CA ASP A 310 -8.51 15.38 0.95
C ASP A 310 -7.13 14.82 0.59
N LEU A 311 -6.55 15.19 -0.56
CA LEU A 311 -5.19 14.81 -0.93
C LEU A 311 -4.16 15.35 0.07
N HIS A 312 -4.23 16.66 0.39
CA HIS A 312 -3.35 17.25 1.40
C HIS A 312 -3.51 16.60 2.76
N ARG A 313 -4.75 16.26 3.12
CA ARG A 313 -5.09 15.59 4.37
C ARG A 313 -4.49 14.19 4.47
N ILE A 314 -4.59 13.40 3.40
CA ILE A 314 -3.91 12.10 3.31
C ILE A 314 -2.40 12.31 3.45
N SER A 315 -1.81 13.24 2.69
CA SER A 315 -0.38 13.51 2.78
C SER A 315 0.08 14.03 4.14
N TYR A 316 -0.78 14.64 4.96
CA TYR A 316 -0.41 15.13 6.29
C TYR A 316 -0.63 14.08 7.38
N PHE A 317 -1.83 13.53 7.49
CA PHE A 317 -2.20 12.65 8.61
C PHE A 317 -1.84 11.18 8.37
N LYS A 318 -1.74 10.77 7.10
CA LYS A 318 -1.46 9.37 6.75
C LYS A 318 -0.01 9.15 6.35
N THR A 319 0.83 10.17 6.27
CA THR A 319 2.28 9.96 6.09
C THR A 319 2.90 9.47 7.39
N VAL A 320 3.63 8.35 7.33
CA VAL A 320 4.37 7.76 8.45
C VAL A 320 5.81 8.24 8.44
N ALA A 321 6.47 8.21 7.27
CA ALA A 321 7.85 8.62 7.13
C ALA A 321 8.16 9.13 5.72
N ASN A 322 9.15 10.02 5.62
CA ASN A 322 9.64 10.62 4.38
C ASN A 322 11.17 10.47 4.27
N ASN A 323 11.66 10.25 3.05
CA ASN A 323 13.07 10.34 2.66
C ASN A 323 14.03 9.61 3.63
N ARG A 324 14.91 10.33 4.33
CA ARG A 324 15.88 9.72 5.26
C ARG A 324 15.19 9.00 6.44
N GLY A 325 14.08 9.55 6.94
CA GLY A 325 13.29 8.91 7.99
C GLY A 325 12.60 7.63 7.51
N PHE A 326 12.24 7.58 6.22
CA PHE A 326 11.74 6.37 5.59
C PHE A 326 12.78 5.25 5.57
N LEU A 327 14.04 5.55 5.21
CA LEU A 327 15.12 4.54 5.21
C LEU A 327 15.34 3.93 6.59
N ALA A 328 15.35 4.77 7.64
CA ALA A 328 15.49 4.28 9.02
C ALA A 328 14.31 3.38 9.41
N LEU A 329 13.09 3.77 9.06
CA LEU A 329 11.88 2.98 9.34
C LEU A 329 11.91 1.62 8.63
N MET A 330 12.33 1.55 7.36
CA MET A 330 12.34 0.28 6.62
C MET A 330 13.39 -0.68 7.17
N VAL A 331 14.58 -0.18 7.53
CA VAL A 331 15.62 -0.99 8.17
C VAL A 331 15.15 -1.52 9.52
N ASP A 332 14.55 -0.67 10.36
CA ASP A 332 14.05 -1.07 11.67
C ASP A 332 12.98 -2.16 11.55
N ARG A 333 12.08 -2.02 10.57
CA ARG A 333 11.07 -3.05 10.27
C ARG A 333 11.68 -4.36 9.74
N ALA A 334 12.65 -4.29 8.85
CA ALA A 334 13.36 -5.48 8.37
C ALA A 334 14.06 -6.19 9.54
N GLN A 335 14.70 -5.43 10.43
CA GLN A 335 15.33 -5.94 11.64
C GLN A 335 14.32 -6.64 12.57
N ASP A 336 13.11 -6.09 12.73
CA ASP A 336 12.03 -6.67 13.51
C ASP A 336 11.52 -7.99 12.92
N GLU A 337 11.22 -8.03 11.62
CA GLU A 337 10.76 -9.25 10.94
C GLU A 337 11.84 -10.33 10.97
N THR A 338 13.06 -10.00 10.56
CA THR A 338 14.19 -10.94 10.57
C THR A 338 14.45 -11.54 11.95
N PHE A 339 14.35 -10.74 13.02
CA PHE A 339 14.48 -11.26 14.39
C PHE A 339 13.37 -12.27 14.72
N LYS A 340 12.11 -11.95 14.40
CA LYS A 340 10.97 -12.84 14.67
C LYS A 340 11.08 -14.14 13.88
N GLU A 341 11.40 -14.06 12.59
CA GLU A 341 11.56 -15.20 11.71
C GLU A 341 12.72 -16.09 12.15
N ALA A 342 13.90 -15.52 12.43
CA ALA A 342 15.06 -16.26 12.93
C ALA A 342 14.76 -17.00 14.24
N LEU A 343 14.03 -16.36 15.15
CA LEU A 343 13.65 -16.95 16.42
C LEU A 343 12.63 -18.08 16.23
N ILE A 344 11.61 -17.90 15.38
CA ILE A 344 10.62 -18.95 15.06
C ILE A 344 11.29 -20.16 14.39
N VAL A 345 12.18 -19.93 13.41
CA VAL A 345 12.96 -20.99 12.73
C VAL A 345 13.82 -21.76 13.74
N TYR A 346 14.55 -21.05 14.60
CA TYR A 346 15.36 -21.67 15.64
C TYR A 346 14.49 -22.54 16.57
N MET A 347 13.32 -22.05 17.00
CA MET A 347 12.41 -22.82 17.86
C MET A 347 11.87 -24.05 17.16
N CYS A 348 11.47 -23.92 15.89
CA CYS A 348 10.96 -25.05 15.12
C CYS A 348 12.00 -26.18 15.09
N ILE A 349 13.24 -25.87 14.74
CA ILE A 349 14.31 -26.86 14.65
C ILE A 349 14.62 -27.46 16.02
N LEU A 350 14.66 -26.63 17.08
CA LEU A 350 14.89 -27.11 18.45
C LEU A 350 13.79 -28.06 18.93
N SER A 351 12.55 -27.86 18.48
CA SER A 351 11.40 -28.69 18.86
C SER A 351 11.43 -30.07 18.19
N HIS A 352 11.98 -30.15 16.97
CA HIS A 352 12.09 -31.38 16.17
C HIS A 352 13.34 -32.22 16.48
N ARG A 353 14.12 -31.87 17.51
CA ARG A 353 15.27 -32.68 17.95
C ARG A 353 14.84 -34.02 18.54
N PRO A 354 15.60 -35.11 18.34
CA PRO A 354 15.26 -36.42 18.87
C PRO A 354 15.34 -36.44 20.42
N PRO A 355 14.62 -37.35 21.09
CA PRO A 355 14.55 -37.40 22.55
C PRO A 355 15.93 -37.54 23.24
N GLY A 356 16.88 -38.22 22.60
CA GLY A 356 18.25 -38.38 23.11
C GLY A 356 19.04 -37.07 23.18
N ALA A 357 18.74 -36.10 22.31
CA ALA A 357 19.38 -34.77 22.31
C ALA A 357 18.75 -33.79 23.33
N ARG A 358 17.74 -34.24 24.10
CA ARG A 358 17.14 -33.47 25.21
C ARG A 358 17.79 -33.78 26.56
N GLN A 359 18.63 -34.82 26.66
CA GLN A 359 19.30 -35.22 27.90
C GLN A 359 20.68 -34.58 28.02
N GLU A 360 20.94 -33.93 29.16
CA GLU A 360 22.10 -33.08 29.43
C GLU A 360 23.43 -33.80 29.70
N ASP A 361 23.42 -35.13 29.89
CA ASP A 361 24.56 -35.85 30.51
C ASP A 361 25.54 -36.54 29.54
N THR A 362 25.41 -36.35 28.22
CA THR A 362 26.41 -36.89 27.29
C THR A 362 27.49 -35.85 27.06
N GLY A 363 28.68 -36.10 27.61
CA GLY A 363 29.85 -35.21 27.58
C GLY A 363 29.98 -34.42 26.28
N TYR A 364 30.20 -33.11 26.45
CA TYR A 364 30.18 -32.01 25.48
C TYR A 364 31.10 -32.13 24.23
N TYR A 365 31.66 -33.30 23.96
CA TYR A 365 32.56 -33.60 22.85
C TYR A 365 32.13 -34.78 21.97
N GLN A 366 31.01 -35.45 22.25
CA GLN A 366 30.70 -36.70 21.56
C GLN A 366 29.23 -36.91 21.17
N MET A 367 28.51 -35.84 20.83
CA MET A 367 27.38 -35.97 19.91
C MET A 367 27.86 -35.63 18.50
N VAL A 368 28.06 -36.67 17.70
CA VAL A 368 28.25 -36.52 16.26
C VAL A 368 27.01 -35.80 15.72
N ILE A 369 27.26 -34.78 14.90
CA ILE A 369 26.27 -33.93 14.21
C ILE A 369 25.13 -34.73 13.53
N ALA A 370 25.34 -36.04 13.31
CA ALA A 370 24.41 -37.01 12.77
C ALA A 370 23.16 -37.29 13.63
N GLU A 371 23.16 -37.00 14.95
CA GLU A 371 22.05 -37.33 15.86
C GLU A 371 21.25 -36.12 16.38
N LEU A 372 21.55 -34.88 15.96
CA LEU A 372 20.78 -33.69 16.38
C LEU A 372 19.35 -33.66 15.80
N GLY A 373 19.04 -34.56 14.86
CA GLY A 373 17.85 -34.47 14.03
C GLY A 373 17.85 -33.20 13.19
N GLY A 374 16.80 -33.02 12.40
CA GLY A 374 16.65 -31.79 11.65
C GLY A 374 15.34 -31.75 10.87
N ALA A 375 14.93 -30.54 10.55
CA ALA A 375 13.73 -30.26 9.78
C ALA A 375 14.12 -29.81 8.37
N THR A 376 13.24 -30.09 7.40
CA THR A 376 13.31 -29.48 6.07
C THR A 376 12.62 -28.11 6.10
N GLU A 377 12.95 -27.23 5.17
CA GLU A 377 12.36 -25.90 5.07
C GLU A 377 10.82 -25.95 4.97
N ASP A 378 10.27 -26.91 4.23
CA ASP A 378 8.81 -27.12 4.13
C ASP A 378 8.13 -27.41 5.48
N VAL A 379 8.81 -28.17 6.36
CA VAL A 379 8.30 -28.48 7.70
C VAL A 379 8.37 -27.25 8.58
N ILE A 380 9.46 -26.46 8.46
CA ILE A 380 9.64 -25.22 9.20
C ILE A 380 8.57 -24.21 8.82
N ASN A 381 8.33 -24.00 7.52
CA ASN A 381 7.33 -23.05 7.04
C ASN A 381 5.94 -23.43 7.54
N LYS A 382 5.50 -24.68 7.36
CA LYS A 382 4.18 -25.13 7.84
C LYS A 382 4.03 -25.01 9.36
N TRP A 383 5.06 -25.40 10.11
CA TRP A 383 5.03 -25.29 11.57
C TRP A 383 4.96 -23.83 12.03
N ALA A 384 5.70 -22.93 11.38
CA ALA A 384 5.66 -21.50 11.65
C ALA A 384 4.27 -20.91 11.34
N GLU A 385 3.67 -21.24 10.20
CA GLU A 385 2.33 -20.80 9.81
C GLU A 385 1.26 -21.26 10.81
N ASP A 386 1.30 -22.54 11.20
CA ASP A 386 0.38 -23.12 12.18
C ASP A 386 0.54 -22.47 13.56
N TRP A 387 1.79 -22.25 13.99
CA TRP A 387 2.10 -21.62 15.27
C TRP A 387 1.65 -20.16 15.30
N VAL A 388 1.97 -19.37 14.27
CA VAL A 388 1.54 -17.97 14.15
C VAL A 388 0.01 -17.87 14.10
N SER A 389 -0.67 -18.77 13.36
CA SER A 389 -2.12 -18.81 13.31
C SER A 389 -2.74 -19.17 14.67
N LYS A 390 -2.13 -20.07 15.44
CA LYS A 390 -2.58 -20.44 16.78
C LYS A 390 -2.45 -19.28 17.77
N VAL A 391 -1.37 -18.50 17.68
CA VAL A 391 -1.07 -17.41 18.62
C VAL A 391 -1.84 -16.12 18.29
N THR A 392 -1.97 -15.78 17.00
CA THR A 392 -2.53 -14.48 16.56
C THR A 392 -3.92 -14.58 15.94
N GLY A 393 -4.34 -15.76 15.50
CA GLY A 393 -5.55 -15.94 14.70
C GLY A 393 -5.41 -15.45 13.24
N VAL A 394 -4.24 -14.95 12.84
CA VAL A 394 -3.97 -14.47 11.47
C VAL A 394 -3.26 -15.57 10.68
N ARG A 395 -3.72 -15.80 9.45
CA ARG A 395 -3.01 -16.69 8.50
C ARG A 395 -1.95 -15.89 7.79
N VAL A 396 -0.72 -16.36 7.88
CA VAL A 396 0.47 -15.74 7.31
C VAL A 396 1.13 -16.74 6.37
N GLU A 397 1.76 -16.27 5.30
CA GLU A 397 2.67 -17.06 4.46
C GLU A 397 4.10 -16.87 4.98
N PHE A 398 4.77 -17.97 5.36
CA PHE A 398 6.10 -17.90 5.99
C PHE A 398 7.19 -18.43 5.06
N ASP A 399 8.28 -17.69 4.92
CA ASP A 399 9.49 -18.09 4.21
C ASP A 399 10.67 -18.17 5.18
N SER A 400 11.21 -19.37 5.38
CA SER A 400 12.35 -19.59 6.27
C SER A 400 13.71 -19.32 5.64
N SER A 401 13.79 -19.10 4.32
CA SER A 401 15.06 -19.04 3.57
C SER A 401 16.05 -18.02 4.14
N GLU A 402 15.57 -16.80 4.40
CA GLU A 402 16.42 -15.71 4.92
C GLU A 402 16.87 -15.95 6.35
N ALA A 403 15.93 -16.38 7.21
CA ALA A 403 16.22 -16.75 8.59
C ALA A 403 17.23 -17.90 8.69
N VAL A 404 17.13 -18.91 7.82
CA VAL A 404 18.08 -20.02 7.73
C VAL A 404 19.46 -19.52 7.31
N GLN A 405 19.53 -18.65 6.30
CA GLN A 405 20.79 -18.06 5.83
C GLN A 405 21.46 -17.20 6.93
N LEU A 406 20.68 -16.44 7.68
CA LEU A 406 21.17 -15.64 8.81
C LEU A 406 21.74 -16.54 9.91
N LEU A 407 21.00 -17.55 10.35
CA LEU A 407 21.45 -18.48 11.38
C LEU A 407 22.69 -19.29 10.94
N ARG A 408 22.82 -19.54 9.63
CA ARG A 408 24.00 -20.16 9.01
C ARG A 408 25.20 -19.22 9.06
N ASN A 409 25.02 -17.95 8.70
CA ASN A 409 26.09 -16.93 8.76
C ASN A 409 26.60 -16.70 10.19
N LEU A 410 25.72 -16.79 11.19
CA LEU A 410 26.08 -16.73 12.61
C LEU A 410 26.71 -18.03 13.15
N GLY A 411 26.81 -19.08 12.33
CA GLY A 411 27.38 -20.37 12.72
C GLY A 411 26.53 -21.17 13.71
N ILE A 412 25.24 -20.84 13.83
CA ILE A 412 24.28 -21.50 14.74
C ILE A 412 23.60 -22.68 14.05
N LEU A 413 23.35 -22.57 12.75
CA LEU A 413 22.68 -23.57 11.95
C LEU A 413 23.67 -24.33 11.06
N ARG A 414 23.50 -25.65 10.98
CA ARG A 414 24.26 -26.54 10.09
C ARG A 414 23.33 -27.43 9.30
N GLU A 415 23.65 -27.59 8.02
CA GLU A 415 22.92 -28.45 7.10
C GLU A 415 23.64 -29.80 6.96
N HIS A 416 22.89 -30.89 7.09
CA HIS A 416 23.41 -32.24 6.88
C HIS A 416 22.33 -33.13 6.26
N LYS A 417 22.57 -33.60 5.03
CA LYS A 417 21.66 -34.47 4.25
C LYS A 417 20.25 -33.86 4.12
N ASP A 418 20.17 -32.63 3.63
CA ASP A 418 18.94 -31.84 3.42
C ASP A 418 18.11 -31.58 4.68
N LYS A 419 18.71 -31.76 5.86
CA LYS A 419 18.10 -31.47 7.16
C LYS A 419 18.88 -30.36 7.86
N LEU A 420 18.14 -29.39 8.35
CA LEU A 420 18.68 -28.26 9.10
C LEU A 420 18.69 -28.61 10.59
N SER A 421 19.87 -28.51 11.19
CA SER A 421 20.12 -28.75 12.61
C SER A 421 20.66 -27.48 13.26
N VAL A 422 20.30 -27.25 14.51
CA VAL A 422 20.66 -26.05 15.26
C VAL A 422 21.48 -26.43 16.48
N LEU A 423 22.47 -25.61 16.80
CA LEU A 423 23.28 -25.77 18.01
C LEU A 423 22.42 -25.59 19.28
N PRO A 424 22.71 -26.30 20.38
CA PRO A 424 22.04 -26.06 21.65
C PRO A 424 22.30 -24.63 22.15
N LEU A 425 21.38 -24.10 22.96
CA LEU A 425 21.40 -22.68 23.40
C LEU A 425 22.76 -22.25 23.97
N ASP A 426 23.40 -23.09 24.77
CA ASP A 426 24.73 -22.80 25.34
C ASP A 426 25.84 -22.62 24.30
N ALA A 427 25.82 -23.41 23.24
CA ALA A 427 26.79 -23.31 22.16
C ALA A 427 26.44 -22.13 21.25
N ALA A 428 25.14 -21.90 21.01
CA ALA A 428 24.65 -20.78 20.21
C ALA A 428 25.02 -19.42 20.85
N ILE A 429 24.84 -19.26 22.16
CA ILE A 429 25.20 -18.04 22.90
C ILE A 429 26.71 -17.75 22.80
N LYS A 430 27.56 -18.79 22.78
CA LYS A 430 29.02 -18.62 22.65
C LYS A 430 29.47 -18.13 21.27
N ASN A 431 28.69 -18.43 20.23
CA ASN A 431 28.98 -17.98 18.86
C ASN A 431 28.46 -16.57 18.58
N LEU A 432 27.54 -16.06 19.39
CA LEU A 432 26.97 -14.73 19.24
C LEU A 432 27.84 -13.65 19.92
N PRO A 433 27.86 -12.42 19.39
CA PRO A 433 28.57 -11.32 20.03
C PRO A 433 27.98 -11.04 21.42
N ARG A 434 28.85 -11.03 22.44
CA ARG A 434 28.47 -10.62 23.80
C ARG A 434 28.38 -9.10 23.86
N GLN A 435 27.21 -8.57 24.20
CA GLN A 435 27.05 -7.14 24.48
C GLN A 435 27.90 -6.72 25.69
N PRO A 436 28.57 -5.56 25.67
CA PRO A 436 28.69 -4.77 26.89
C PRO A 436 27.29 -4.28 27.27
N PHE A 437 26.87 -4.48 28.52
CA PHE A 437 25.59 -4.01 29.06
C PHE A 437 25.28 -2.58 28.60
N SER A 438 24.36 -2.41 27.65
CA SER A 438 23.80 -1.10 27.36
C SER A 438 22.70 -0.82 28.37
N VAL A 439 22.74 0.37 28.99
CA VAL A 439 21.85 0.81 30.08
C VAL A 439 20.37 0.92 29.65
N ILE A 440 20.07 0.71 28.37
CA ILE A 440 18.71 0.71 27.82
C ILE A 440 18.49 -0.63 27.13
N VAL A 441 18.03 -1.60 27.92
CA VAL A 441 17.46 -2.84 27.39
C VAL A 441 16.26 -2.45 26.53
N ARG A 442 16.34 -2.65 25.20
CA ARG A 442 15.21 -2.45 24.27
C ARG A 442 13.97 -3.28 24.64
N ALA A 443 14.05 -4.21 25.60
CA ALA A 443 12.89 -4.89 26.20
C ALA A 443 11.89 -3.97 26.92
N ASN A 444 12.21 -2.68 27.07
CA ASN A 444 11.25 -1.63 27.42
C ASN A 444 10.57 -0.97 26.21
N GLU A 445 10.63 -1.58 25.02
CA GLU A 445 9.66 -1.30 23.96
C GLU A 445 8.25 -1.44 24.53
N VAL A 446 7.57 -0.29 24.66
CA VAL A 446 6.12 -0.24 24.78
C VAL A 446 5.59 -1.05 23.60
N ALA A 447 4.68 -1.99 23.86
CA ALA A 447 4.06 -2.78 22.80
C ALA A 447 3.28 -1.85 21.86
N LEU A 448 3.97 -1.28 20.87
CA LEU A 448 3.36 -0.54 19.78
C LEU A 448 2.75 -1.62 18.88
N ASN A 449 1.43 -1.80 19.00
CA ASN A 449 0.65 -2.68 18.15
C ASN A 449 0.48 -2.01 16.78
N GLU A 450 1.57 -1.87 16.04
CA GLU A 450 1.56 -1.17 14.77
C GLU A 450 0.57 -1.84 13.79
N GLY A 451 -0.49 -1.11 13.44
CA GLY A 451 -1.51 -1.58 12.50
C GLY A 451 -2.64 -2.41 13.13
N LEU A 452 -2.70 -2.50 14.47
CA LEU A 452 -3.83 -3.03 15.25
C LEU A 452 -4.44 -1.97 16.19
N ASP A 453 -3.80 -0.81 16.38
CA ASP A 453 -4.27 0.33 17.19
C ASP A 453 -5.57 1.00 16.68
N ARG A 454 -6.23 0.44 15.66
CA ARG A 454 -7.46 1.03 15.12
C ARG A 454 -8.57 1.13 16.16
N ASP A 455 -8.66 0.18 17.07
CA ASP A 455 -9.70 0.20 18.12
C ASP A 455 -9.40 1.20 19.24
N GLU A 456 -8.12 1.57 19.43
CA GLU A 456 -7.68 2.49 20.48
C GLU A 456 -7.66 3.95 20.02
N PHE A 457 -7.25 4.18 18.77
CA PHE A 457 -7.30 5.49 18.09
C PHE A 457 -8.10 5.38 16.78
N LEU A 458 -9.41 5.16 16.90
CA LEU A 458 -10.32 5.21 15.75
C LEU A 458 -10.23 6.59 15.07
N GLU A 459 -9.42 6.72 14.02
CA GLU A 459 -9.45 7.86 13.11
C GLU A 459 -10.46 7.57 11.99
N SER A 460 -11.71 7.31 12.37
CA SER A 460 -12.76 6.99 11.38
C SER A 460 -13.08 8.23 10.53
N GLN A 461 -13.43 8.04 9.25
CA GLN A 461 -13.94 9.15 8.40
C GLN A 461 -15.12 9.90 9.05
N LYS A 462 -15.84 9.29 9.99
CA LYS A 462 -16.91 9.92 10.77
C LYS A 462 -16.37 10.85 11.86
N GLN A 463 -15.41 10.41 12.69
CA GLN A 463 -14.74 11.29 13.66
C GLN A 463 -14.07 12.46 12.96
N TYR A 464 -13.48 12.21 11.80
CA TYR A 464 -12.89 13.24 10.98
C TYR A 464 -13.88 14.26 10.39
N LYS A 465 -15.05 13.81 9.91
CA LYS A 465 -16.12 14.75 9.53
C LYS A 465 -16.64 15.54 10.74
N GLN A 466 -16.65 14.94 11.93
CA GLN A 466 -17.02 15.65 13.16
C GLN A 466 -15.95 16.65 13.61
N GLU A 467 -14.67 16.31 13.51
CA GLU A 467 -13.55 17.22 13.77
C GLU A 467 -13.50 18.35 12.76
N ASP A 468 -13.80 18.09 11.48
CA ASP A 468 -13.86 19.14 10.45
C ASP A 468 -15.06 20.09 10.66
N LEU A 469 -16.20 19.57 11.16
CA LEU A 469 -17.30 20.41 11.64
C LEU A 469 -16.93 21.21 12.89
N ARG A 470 -16.09 20.67 13.78
CA ARG A 470 -15.58 21.37 14.97
C ARG A 470 -14.52 22.40 14.61
N SER A 471 -13.61 22.11 13.69
CA SER A 471 -12.56 23.03 13.22
C SER A 471 -13.16 24.18 12.40
N LYS A 472 -14.23 23.95 11.63
CA LYS A 472 -15.01 25.02 10.99
C LYS A 472 -15.71 25.94 12.01
N LYS A 473 -16.04 25.43 13.20
CA LYS A 473 -16.66 26.22 14.29
C LYS A 473 -15.65 26.89 15.24
N TYR A 474 -14.48 26.30 15.45
CA TYR A 474 -13.53 26.68 16.51
C TYR A 474 -12.06 26.79 16.06
N GLY A 475 -11.79 26.63 14.77
CA GLY A 475 -10.45 26.65 14.19
C GLY A 475 -9.85 28.05 14.10
N TRP A 476 -8.63 28.12 13.58
CA TRP A 476 -7.87 29.38 13.46
C TRP A 476 -8.63 30.54 12.80
N PHE A 477 -9.59 30.25 11.91
CA PHE A 477 -10.40 31.27 11.24
C PHE A 477 -11.60 31.78 12.06
N SER A 478 -12.06 31.05 13.08
CA SER A 478 -13.15 31.50 13.96
C SER A 478 -12.66 32.36 15.13
N ARG A 479 -11.34 32.56 15.27
CA ARG A 479 -10.73 33.43 16.29
C ARG A 479 -10.47 34.85 15.79
N PHE A 480 -10.78 35.15 14.53
CA PHE A 480 -10.60 36.47 13.90
C PHE A 480 -11.92 37.19 13.55
N LEU A 481 -13.06 36.61 13.94
CA LEU A 481 -14.38 37.24 14.00
C LEU A 481 -14.78 37.30 15.47
#